data_AF-A0A851M270-F1
#
_entry.id   AF-A0A851M270-F1
#
_cell.length_a   1.000
_cell.length_b   1.000
_cell.length_c   1.000
_cell.angle_alpha   90.00
_cell.angle_beta   90.00
_cell.angle_gamma   90.00
#
_symmetry.space_group_name_H-M   'P 1'
#
loop_
_entity.id
_entity.type
_entity.pdbx_description
1 polymer ?
#
loop_
_entity_poly.entity_id
_entity_poly.type
_entity_poly.pdbx_seq_one_letter_code
_entity_poly.pdbx_strand_id
1 'polypeptide(L)'
;TMGNWLVNHWFSAAVLAAWLGINVFLFTYYFLFFDRDERYFYTRAILGSALAWARASAKCLNFNSMLILLPVCRNLLSFLRGTCSCCRRTLRKQLDHNLTFHKLVAYALALLTAVHTIAHLFNLERYNHSQQAADGSLPAVLSKMHLQGNKWLNPIHSNHTTVEYVAFTTIPGLTGVIITLALILMVTSSTEFIRRNYFEVFWYTHHLFIIYFAGLVIHGIAGLVRGQTEKSLEDVHPHRCAHYLLRKDEDCSHDCCKDPEFGSIPAESWKWVLAPIILYVFERILRVWRARQKVVVTKVVMHPARVLELQMQKKGFRME
;
A
#
# COMPACT_ATOMS: atom_id res chain seq x y z
N THR A 1 31.93 21.92 -5.78
CA THR A 1 31.85 21.48 -7.20
C THR A 1 30.88 20.31 -7.31
N MET A 2 30.18 20.15 -8.44
CA MET A 2 29.30 18.98 -8.69
C MET A 2 30.04 17.65 -8.51
N GLY A 3 31.34 17.60 -8.86
CA GLY A 3 32.19 16.43 -8.65
C GLY A 3 32.29 15.99 -7.18
N ASN A 4 32.44 16.93 -6.24
CA ASN A 4 32.48 16.62 -4.81
C ASN A 4 31.11 16.13 -4.28
N TRP A 5 30.00 16.56 -4.86
CA TRP A 5 28.67 16.06 -4.48
C TRP A 5 28.46 14.62 -4.97
N LEU A 6 28.78 14.36 -6.25
CA LEU A 6 28.69 13.03 -6.86
C LEU A 6 29.53 12.00 -6.10
N VAL A 7 30.80 12.27 -5.84
CA VAL A 7 31.68 11.36 -5.08
C VAL A 7 31.12 11.04 -3.68
N ASN A 8 30.46 11.99 -3.05
CA ASN A 8 29.96 11.85 -1.68
C ASN A 8 28.54 11.26 -1.58
N HIS A 9 27.71 11.36 -2.62
CA HIS A 9 26.28 11.03 -2.57
C HIS A 9 25.81 10.05 -3.65
N TRP A 10 26.67 9.61 -4.58
CA TRP A 10 26.27 8.72 -5.67
C TRP A 10 25.56 7.46 -5.19
N PHE A 11 26.01 6.84 -4.10
CA PHE A 11 25.40 5.60 -3.60
C PHE A 11 24.01 5.85 -3.01
N SER A 12 23.84 6.94 -2.26
CA SER A 12 22.53 7.37 -1.78
C SER A 12 21.59 7.68 -2.94
N ALA A 13 22.09 8.36 -3.98
CA ALA A 13 21.34 8.63 -5.20
C ALA A 13 20.98 7.34 -5.95
N ALA A 14 21.89 6.37 -6.02
CA ALA A 14 21.65 5.07 -6.66
C ALA A 14 20.57 4.26 -5.92
N VAL A 15 20.58 4.24 -4.58
CA VAL A 15 19.52 3.58 -3.78
C VAL A 15 18.17 4.27 -3.99
N LEU A 16 18.15 5.61 -4.02
CA LEU A 16 16.92 6.36 -4.29
C LEU A 16 16.41 6.13 -5.72
N ALA A 17 17.30 6.12 -6.71
CA ALA A 17 16.98 5.83 -8.09
C ALA A 17 16.44 4.39 -8.26
N ALA A 18 17.04 3.42 -7.57
CA ALA A 18 16.56 2.04 -7.57
C ALA A 18 15.17 1.93 -6.92
N TRP A 19 14.96 2.55 -5.75
CA TRP A 19 13.66 2.57 -5.09
C TRP A 19 12.57 3.24 -5.95
N LEU A 20 12.88 4.38 -6.57
CA LEU A 20 11.97 5.08 -7.47
C LEU A 20 11.71 4.25 -8.73
N GLY A 21 12.75 3.66 -9.31
CA GLY A 21 12.66 2.78 -10.47
C GLY A 21 11.78 1.56 -10.22
N ILE A 22 11.89 0.92 -9.05
CA ILE A 22 11.01 -0.18 -8.66
C ILE A 22 9.56 0.30 -8.51
N ASN A 23 9.32 1.47 -7.90
CA ASN A 23 7.97 2.03 -7.81
C ASN A 23 7.34 2.31 -9.17
N VAL A 24 8.09 2.93 -10.08
CA VAL A 24 7.64 3.21 -11.45
C VAL A 24 7.40 1.91 -12.19
N PHE A 25 8.33 0.95 -12.11
CA PHE A 25 8.18 -0.36 -12.73
C PHE A 25 6.92 -1.09 -12.22
N LEU A 26 6.75 -1.21 -10.89
CA LEU A 26 5.57 -1.85 -10.31
C LEU A 26 4.29 -1.16 -10.74
N PHE A 27 4.27 0.17 -10.71
CA PHE A 27 3.10 0.95 -11.12
C PHE A 27 2.77 0.67 -12.59
N THR A 28 3.72 0.87 -13.50
CA THR A 28 3.52 0.69 -14.94
C THR A 28 3.18 -0.75 -15.30
N TYR A 29 3.89 -1.73 -14.74
CA TYR A 29 3.65 -3.15 -14.99
C TYR A 29 2.23 -3.54 -14.59
N TYR A 30 1.82 -3.24 -13.35
CA TYR A 30 0.49 -3.60 -12.88
C TYR A 30 -0.60 -2.74 -13.53
N PHE A 31 -0.32 -1.49 -13.88
CA PHE A 31 -1.23 -0.68 -14.66
C PHE A 31 -1.55 -1.35 -16.00
N LEU A 32 -0.51 -1.67 -16.78
CA LEU A 32 -0.66 -2.33 -18.08
C LEU A 32 -1.30 -3.72 -17.95
N PHE A 33 -0.97 -4.46 -16.91
CA PHE A 33 -1.58 -5.76 -16.61
C PHE A 33 -3.10 -5.62 -16.43
N PHE A 34 -3.57 -4.72 -15.55
CA PHE A 34 -5.00 -4.55 -15.33
C PHE A 34 -5.72 -3.84 -16.48
N ASP A 35 -4.99 -3.06 -17.29
CA ASP A 35 -5.52 -2.34 -18.45
C ASP A 35 -5.67 -3.24 -19.69
N ARG A 36 -4.79 -4.25 -19.85
CA ARG A 36 -4.72 -5.06 -21.09
C ARG A 36 -5.08 -6.53 -20.93
N ASP A 37 -4.85 -7.14 -19.77
CA ASP A 37 -5.06 -8.58 -19.57
C ASP A 37 -6.53 -8.96 -19.78
N GLU A 38 -6.80 -10.02 -20.53
CA GLU A 38 -8.15 -10.40 -20.98
C GLU A 38 -9.07 -10.79 -19.81
N ARG A 39 -8.51 -11.29 -18.69
CA ARG A 39 -9.28 -11.66 -17.50
C ARG A 39 -10.10 -10.50 -16.92
N TYR A 40 -9.65 -9.26 -17.14
CA TYR A 40 -10.34 -8.07 -16.66
C TYR A 40 -11.11 -7.34 -17.76
N PHE A 41 -11.30 -7.93 -18.94
CA PHE A 41 -12.04 -7.30 -20.04
C PHE A 41 -13.44 -6.85 -19.60
N TYR A 42 -14.24 -7.76 -19.03
CA TYR A 42 -15.57 -7.44 -18.53
C TYR A 42 -15.54 -6.45 -17.35
N THR A 43 -14.57 -6.58 -16.45
CA THR A 43 -14.40 -5.66 -15.32
C THR A 43 -14.09 -4.24 -15.81
N ARG A 44 -13.25 -4.11 -16.84
CA ARG A 44 -12.91 -2.84 -17.49
C ARG A 44 -14.08 -2.27 -18.30
N ALA A 45 -14.98 -3.09 -18.82
CA ALA A 45 -16.19 -2.58 -19.47
C ALA A 45 -17.01 -1.71 -18.49
N ILE A 46 -17.06 -2.09 -17.21
CA ILE A 46 -17.70 -1.29 -16.15
C ILE A 46 -16.75 -0.19 -15.64
N LEU A 47 -15.55 -0.57 -15.20
CA LEU A 47 -14.67 0.30 -14.42
C LEU A 47 -13.73 1.17 -15.24
N GLY A 48 -13.56 0.89 -16.54
CA GLY A 48 -12.54 1.52 -17.39
C GLY A 48 -11.13 1.48 -16.79
N SER A 49 -10.34 2.51 -17.09
CA SER A 49 -8.95 2.63 -16.61
C SER A 49 -8.81 2.84 -15.11
N ALA A 50 -9.88 3.23 -14.39
CA ALA A 50 -9.86 3.45 -12.95
C ALA A 50 -9.55 2.15 -12.16
N LEU A 51 -9.86 0.98 -12.73
CA LEU A 51 -9.40 -0.32 -12.23
C LEU A 51 -7.86 -0.39 -12.19
N ALA A 52 -7.20 -0.05 -13.30
CA ALA A 52 -5.74 -0.12 -13.42
C ALA A 52 -5.06 0.88 -12.48
N TRP A 53 -5.56 2.12 -12.39
CA TRP A 53 -5.06 3.13 -11.45
C TRP A 53 -5.15 2.67 -9.98
N ALA A 54 -6.29 2.11 -9.58
CA ALA A 54 -6.51 1.62 -8.22
C ALA A 54 -5.58 0.44 -7.89
N ARG A 55 -5.42 -0.51 -8.83
CA ARG A 55 -4.62 -1.73 -8.59
C ARG A 55 -3.12 -1.49 -8.69
N ALA A 56 -2.66 -0.65 -9.61
CA ALA A 56 -1.25 -0.27 -9.72
C ALA A 56 -0.77 0.47 -8.48
N SER A 57 -1.52 1.49 -8.04
CA SER A 57 -1.21 2.23 -6.80
C SER A 57 -1.23 1.31 -5.57
N ALA A 58 -2.16 0.37 -5.46
CA ALA A 58 -2.20 -0.60 -4.36
C ALA A 58 -0.94 -1.48 -4.28
N LYS A 59 -0.36 -1.88 -5.42
CA LYS A 59 0.89 -2.66 -5.46
C LYS A 59 2.08 -1.84 -5.00
N CYS A 60 2.15 -0.56 -5.40
CA CYS A 60 3.17 0.35 -4.90
C CYS A 60 2.98 0.68 -3.42
N LEU A 61 1.74 0.80 -2.92
CA LEU A 61 1.45 0.94 -1.50
C LEU A 61 2.01 -0.25 -0.72
N ASN A 62 1.69 -1.49 -1.12
CA ASN A 62 2.21 -2.69 -0.47
C ASN A 62 3.76 -2.74 -0.43
N PHE A 63 4.42 -2.38 -1.54
CA PHE A 63 5.88 -2.30 -1.58
C PHE A 63 6.44 -1.25 -0.60
N ASN A 64 5.88 -0.04 -0.56
CA ASN A 64 6.35 1.00 0.34
C ASN A 64 6.00 0.71 1.82
N SER A 65 4.85 0.07 2.09
CA SER A 65 4.48 -0.38 3.44
C SER A 65 5.39 -1.50 3.94
N MET A 66 5.91 -2.36 3.07
CA MET A 66 6.97 -3.32 3.42
C MET A 66 8.24 -2.58 3.86
N LEU A 67 8.62 -1.52 3.15
CA LEU A 67 9.87 -0.79 3.39
C LEU A 67 9.81 0.14 4.60
N ILE A 68 8.67 0.77 4.91
CA ILE A 68 8.61 1.89 5.87
C ILE A 68 9.10 1.56 7.29
N LEU A 69 8.99 0.29 7.72
CA LEU A 69 9.43 -0.19 9.04
C LEU A 69 10.94 -0.48 9.11
N LEU A 70 11.59 -0.80 7.99
CA LEU A 70 13.01 -1.21 7.99
C LEU A 70 13.95 -0.06 8.46
N PRO A 71 13.78 1.20 8.01
CA PRO A 71 14.68 2.29 8.39
C PRO A 71 14.52 2.73 9.85
N VAL A 72 13.48 2.30 10.56
CA VAL A 72 13.29 2.61 11.99
C VAL A 72 13.78 1.49 12.93
N CYS A 73 14.19 0.35 12.36
CA CYS A 73 14.76 -0.79 13.10
C CYS A 73 16.23 -0.53 13.49
N ARG A 74 16.46 0.35 14.47
CA ARG A 74 17.80 0.86 14.83
C ARG A 74 18.81 -0.23 15.21
N ASN A 75 18.39 -1.29 15.91
CA ASN A 75 19.28 -2.40 16.26
C ASN A 75 19.75 -3.16 15.02
N LEU A 76 18.85 -3.46 14.08
CA LEU A 76 19.20 -4.07 12.80
C LEU A 76 20.17 -3.18 12.02
N LEU A 77 19.88 -1.88 11.92
CA LEU A 77 20.74 -0.95 11.21
C LEU A 77 22.13 -0.84 11.86
N SER A 78 22.21 -0.93 13.20
CA SER A 78 23.48 -0.95 13.92
C SER A 78 24.25 -2.26 13.69
N PHE A 79 23.56 -3.40 13.61
CA PHE A 79 24.18 -4.68 13.26
C PHE A 79 24.74 -4.64 11.83
N LEU A 80 23.94 -4.21 10.85
CA LEU A 80 24.36 -4.09 9.45
C LEU A 80 25.55 -3.12 9.26
N ARG A 81 25.62 -2.05 10.08
CA ARG A 81 26.79 -1.16 10.12
C ARG A 81 28.08 -1.86 10.58
N GLY A 82 27.99 -2.94 11.36
CA GLY A 82 29.13 -3.71 11.87
C GLY A 82 29.59 -4.84 10.94
N THR A 83 28.68 -5.45 10.17
CA THR A 83 28.96 -6.69 9.40
C THR A 83 29.71 -6.47 8.08
N CYS A 84 29.58 -5.31 7.43
CA CYS A 84 30.18 -5.06 6.11
C CYS A 84 31.61 -4.51 6.20
N SER A 85 32.61 -5.39 6.17
CA SER A 85 34.05 -5.01 6.22
C SER A 85 34.54 -4.34 4.92
N CYS A 86 34.02 -4.74 3.74
CA CYS A 86 34.51 -4.30 2.43
C CYS A 86 34.02 -2.90 1.98
N CYS A 87 32.80 -2.48 2.35
CA CYS A 87 32.17 -1.22 1.90
C CYS A 87 31.91 -0.21 3.03
N ARG A 88 32.81 -0.19 4.04
CA ARG A 88 32.60 0.43 5.37
C ARG A 88 32.10 1.87 5.39
N ARG A 89 32.56 2.75 4.48
CA ARG A 89 32.26 4.19 4.56
C ARG A 89 30.96 4.56 3.82
N THR A 90 30.78 4.04 2.61
CA THR A 90 29.64 4.36 1.74
C THR A 90 28.34 3.74 2.25
N LEU A 91 28.35 2.46 2.65
CA LEU A 91 27.18 1.78 3.18
C LEU A 91 26.75 2.38 4.53
N ARG A 92 27.71 2.66 5.41
CA ARG A 92 27.43 3.28 6.72
C ARG A 92 26.77 4.64 6.55
N LYS A 93 27.31 5.49 5.66
CA LYS A 93 26.73 6.80 5.34
C LYS A 93 25.28 6.67 4.87
N GLN A 94 24.96 5.66 4.05
CA GLN A 94 23.57 5.43 3.63
C GLN A 94 22.67 4.97 4.78
N LEU A 95 23.15 4.06 5.64
CA LEU A 95 22.41 3.61 6.80
C LEU A 95 22.17 4.74 7.82
N ASP A 96 23.01 5.77 7.85
CA ASP A 96 22.81 6.96 8.69
C ASP A 96 21.69 7.88 8.15
N HIS A 97 21.38 7.83 6.85
CA HIS A 97 20.26 8.56 6.23
C HIS A 97 18.91 7.82 6.33
N ASN A 98 18.80 6.81 7.20
CA ASN A 98 17.62 5.96 7.34
C ASN A 98 16.31 6.74 7.59
N LEU A 99 16.32 7.76 8.47
CA LEU A 99 15.12 8.55 8.78
C LEU A 99 14.73 9.45 7.61
N THR A 100 15.70 9.94 6.83
CA THR A 100 15.41 10.69 5.60
C THR A 100 14.71 9.79 4.59
N PHE A 101 15.20 8.56 4.41
CA PHE A 101 14.54 7.57 3.55
C PHE A 101 13.14 7.19 4.06
N HIS A 102 12.95 7.00 5.37
CA HIS A 102 11.63 6.77 5.97
C HIS A 102 10.64 7.89 5.62
N LYS A 103 11.06 9.16 5.70
CA LYS A 103 10.21 10.30 5.31
C LYS A 103 9.87 10.28 3.81
N LEU A 104 10.83 9.97 2.93
CA LEU A 104 10.57 9.85 1.49
C LEU A 104 9.56 8.75 1.18
N VAL A 105 9.69 7.58 1.81
CA VAL A 105 8.72 6.48 1.69
C VAL A 105 7.34 6.91 2.23
N ALA A 106 7.30 7.68 3.33
CA ALA A 106 6.04 8.21 3.87
C ALA A 106 5.34 9.17 2.90
N TYR A 107 6.09 10.06 2.22
CA TYR A 107 5.52 10.93 1.20
C TYR A 107 4.99 10.15 0.00
N ALA A 108 5.71 9.11 -0.45
CA ALA A 108 5.24 8.22 -1.51
C ALA A 108 3.96 7.49 -1.10
N LEU A 109 3.87 6.99 0.14
CA LEU A 109 2.65 6.38 0.68
C LEU A 109 1.48 7.35 0.64
N ALA A 110 1.67 8.59 1.10
CA ALA A 110 0.60 9.61 1.07
C ALA A 110 0.11 9.90 -0.36
N LEU A 111 1.03 10.08 -1.31
CA LEU A 111 0.69 10.30 -2.72
C LEU A 111 -0.06 9.10 -3.33
N LEU A 112 0.48 7.90 -3.15
CA LEU A 112 -0.12 6.68 -3.69
C LEU A 112 -1.48 6.36 -3.05
N THR A 113 -1.67 6.68 -1.77
CA THR A 113 -2.97 6.57 -1.10
C THR A 113 -3.97 7.53 -1.72
N ALA A 114 -3.59 8.79 -2.00
CA ALA A 114 -4.48 9.72 -2.68
C ALA A 114 -4.90 9.20 -4.07
N VAL A 115 -3.95 8.75 -4.88
CA VAL A 115 -4.24 8.15 -6.21
C VAL A 115 -5.14 6.92 -6.09
N HIS A 116 -4.84 6.03 -5.15
CA HIS A 116 -5.63 4.81 -4.90
C HIS A 116 -7.06 5.12 -4.49
N THR A 117 -7.25 6.01 -3.53
CA THR A 117 -8.57 6.40 -3.02
C THR A 117 -9.39 7.09 -4.11
N ILE A 118 -8.82 8.04 -4.85
CA ILE A 118 -9.49 8.72 -5.96
C ILE A 118 -9.94 7.70 -7.02
N ALA A 119 -9.06 6.77 -7.41
CA ALA A 119 -9.41 5.72 -8.37
C ALA A 119 -10.54 4.81 -7.85
N HIS A 120 -10.56 4.50 -6.55
CA HIS A 120 -11.66 3.75 -5.94
C HIS A 120 -12.98 4.52 -5.94
N LEU A 121 -12.97 5.84 -5.71
CA LEU A 121 -14.18 6.67 -5.83
C LEU A 121 -14.75 6.63 -7.25
N PHE A 122 -13.91 6.76 -8.28
CA PHE A 122 -14.34 6.60 -9.67
C PHE A 122 -14.87 5.19 -9.95
N ASN A 123 -14.27 4.14 -9.37
CA ASN A 123 -14.76 2.78 -9.54
C ASN A 123 -16.15 2.59 -8.91
N LEU A 124 -16.38 3.12 -7.70
CA LEU A 124 -17.69 3.04 -7.04
C LEU A 124 -18.76 3.80 -7.82
N GLU A 125 -18.43 4.98 -8.33
CA GLU A 125 -19.35 5.77 -9.16
C GLU A 125 -19.72 5.02 -10.45
N ARG A 126 -18.73 4.43 -11.12
CA ARG A 126 -18.95 3.62 -12.33
C ARG A 126 -19.78 2.37 -12.06
N TYR A 127 -19.53 1.68 -10.94
CA TYR A 127 -20.38 0.58 -10.49
C TYR A 127 -21.82 1.04 -10.29
N ASN A 128 -22.04 2.14 -9.58
CA ASN A 128 -23.39 2.67 -9.32
C ASN A 128 -24.10 3.05 -10.62
N HIS A 129 -23.43 3.81 -11.50
CA HIS A 129 -23.99 4.22 -12.80
C HIS A 129 -24.34 3.01 -13.69
N SER A 130 -23.47 2.00 -13.76
CA SER A 130 -23.72 0.79 -14.53
C SER A 130 -24.87 -0.07 -13.98
N GLN A 131 -25.09 -0.08 -12.66
CA GLN A 131 -26.22 -0.79 -12.05
C GLN A 131 -27.56 -0.09 -12.36
N GLN A 132 -27.58 1.24 -12.34
CA GLN A 132 -28.78 2.03 -12.63
C GLN A 132 -29.13 2.07 -14.13
N ALA A 133 -28.18 1.75 -15.01
CA ALA A 133 -28.39 1.76 -16.45
C ALA A 133 -29.45 0.73 -16.91
N ALA A 134 -30.35 1.20 -17.77
CA ALA A 134 -31.42 0.40 -18.38
C ALA A 134 -31.31 0.35 -19.92
N ASP A 135 -30.19 0.82 -20.47
CA ASP A 135 -29.92 0.95 -21.91
C ASP A 135 -29.53 -0.37 -22.60
N GLY A 136 -29.49 -1.49 -21.86
CA GLY A 136 -29.05 -2.78 -22.38
C GLY A 136 -27.57 -2.83 -22.75
N SER A 137 -26.78 -1.82 -22.37
CA SER A 137 -25.34 -1.79 -22.64
C SER A 137 -24.61 -2.94 -21.91
N LEU A 138 -23.42 -3.29 -22.40
CA LEU A 138 -22.62 -4.37 -21.79
C LEU A 138 -22.39 -4.14 -20.27
N PRO A 139 -22.04 -2.93 -19.79
CA PRO A 139 -21.92 -2.67 -18.35
C PRO A 139 -23.22 -2.88 -17.57
N ALA A 140 -24.37 -2.53 -18.16
CA ALA A 140 -25.68 -2.73 -17.54
C ALA A 140 -26.03 -4.21 -17.40
N VAL A 141 -25.78 -5.00 -18.46
CA VAL A 141 -25.99 -6.46 -18.45
C VAL A 141 -25.09 -7.13 -17.42
N LEU A 142 -23.79 -6.80 -17.43
CA LEU A 142 -22.80 -7.36 -16.50
C LEU A 142 -23.14 -7.03 -15.03
N SER A 143 -23.73 -5.86 -14.77
CA SER A 143 -24.12 -5.46 -13.42
C SER A 143 -25.30 -6.28 -12.90
N LYS A 144 -26.24 -6.67 -13.77
CA LYS A 144 -27.42 -7.48 -13.43
C LYS A 144 -27.16 -8.98 -13.33
N MET A 145 -25.94 -9.46 -13.63
CA MET A 145 -25.60 -10.90 -13.58
C MET A 145 -25.71 -11.52 -12.18
N HIS A 146 -25.72 -10.72 -11.12
CA HIS A 146 -25.96 -11.22 -9.75
C HIS A 146 -27.33 -11.92 -9.60
N LEU A 147 -28.29 -11.66 -10.49
CA LEU A 147 -29.60 -12.30 -10.51
C LEU A 147 -29.52 -13.79 -10.92
N GLN A 148 -28.43 -14.19 -11.59
CA GLN A 148 -28.20 -15.55 -12.10
C GLN A 148 -27.33 -16.39 -11.13
N GLY A 149 -27.33 -16.05 -9.84
CA GLY A 149 -26.57 -16.73 -8.79
C GLY A 149 -25.26 -16.03 -8.43
N ASN A 150 -24.21 -16.79 -8.11
CA ASN A 150 -22.93 -16.24 -7.62
C ASN A 150 -22.01 -15.63 -8.71
N LYS A 151 -22.55 -15.32 -9.90
CA LYS A 151 -21.81 -14.81 -11.06
C LYS A 151 -21.77 -13.26 -11.12
N TRP A 152 -21.68 -12.61 -9.97
CA TRP A 152 -21.67 -11.14 -9.91
C TRP A 152 -20.28 -10.56 -10.20
N LEU A 153 -20.27 -9.42 -10.89
CA LEU A 153 -19.08 -8.60 -11.15
C LEU A 153 -19.17 -7.22 -10.52
N ASN A 154 -20.39 -6.64 -10.52
CA ASN A 154 -20.71 -5.41 -9.82
C ASN A 154 -21.14 -5.75 -8.38
N PRO A 155 -20.48 -5.21 -7.35
CA PRO A 155 -20.86 -5.45 -5.96
C PRO A 155 -22.16 -4.74 -5.53
N ILE A 156 -22.67 -3.82 -6.35
CA ILE A 156 -23.91 -3.08 -6.11
C ILE A 156 -25.05 -3.83 -6.79
N HIS A 157 -25.93 -4.44 -5.99
CA HIS A 157 -27.01 -5.31 -6.50
C HIS A 157 -28.40 -4.65 -6.48
N SER A 158 -28.51 -3.39 -6.05
CA SER A 158 -29.79 -2.69 -5.94
C SER A 158 -29.65 -1.23 -6.38
N ASN A 159 -30.68 -0.71 -7.03
CA ASN A 159 -30.73 0.69 -7.47
C ASN A 159 -30.89 1.67 -6.30
N HIS A 160 -31.25 1.19 -5.12
CA HIS A 160 -31.37 2.00 -3.91
C HIS A 160 -30.05 2.09 -3.12
N THR A 161 -29.04 1.29 -3.50
CA THR A 161 -27.74 1.31 -2.83
C THR A 161 -26.94 2.52 -3.28
N THR A 162 -26.55 3.38 -2.34
CA THR A 162 -25.74 4.56 -2.63
C THR A 162 -24.24 4.26 -2.54
N VAL A 163 -23.42 5.10 -3.16
CA VAL A 163 -21.95 5.00 -3.12
C VAL A 163 -21.43 5.11 -1.68
N GLU A 164 -22.01 5.99 -0.87
CA GLU A 164 -21.65 6.16 0.54
C GLU A 164 -21.95 4.90 1.34
N TYR A 165 -23.11 4.27 1.11
CA TYR A 165 -23.45 3.02 1.78
C TYR A 165 -22.38 1.96 1.52
N VAL A 166 -21.96 1.77 0.27
CA VAL A 166 -20.91 0.80 -0.08
C VAL A 166 -19.57 1.19 0.56
N ALA A 167 -19.21 2.48 0.54
CA ALA A 167 -17.97 2.98 1.10
C ALA A 167 -17.86 2.81 2.63
N PHE A 168 -18.98 2.84 3.36
CA PHE A 168 -18.96 2.75 4.83
C PHE A 168 -19.44 1.41 5.41
N THR A 169 -20.03 0.52 4.60
CA THR A 169 -20.53 -0.78 5.09
C THR A 169 -19.72 -1.99 4.60
N THR A 170 -19.06 -1.88 3.45
CA THR A 170 -18.21 -2.98 2.96
C THR A 170 -16.88 -3.04 3.69
N ILE A 171 -16.31 -4.24 3.85
CA ILE A 171 -15.00 -4.42 4.50
C ILE A 171 -13.92 -3.54 3.83
N PRO A 172 -13.74 -3.53 2.49
CA PRO A 172 -12.72 -2.70 1.87
C PRO A 172 -13.03 -1.21 2.00
N GLY A 173 -14.30 -0.81 1.90
CA GLY A 173 -14.71 0.58 2.09
C GLY A 173 -14.35 1.10 3.50
N LEU A 174 -14.93 0.47 4.53
CA LEU A 174 -14.78 0.92 5.91
C LEU A 174 -13.31 0.88 6.37
N THR A 175 -12.61 -0.23 6.09
CA THR A 175 -11.18 -0.32 6.41
C THR A 175 -10.36 0.70 5.63
N GLY A 176 -10.68 0.96 4.35
CA GLY A 176 -10.00 1.95 3.53
C GLY A 176 -10.12 3.36 4.11
N VAL A 177 -11.31 3.74 4.59
CA VAL A 177 -11.53 5.01 5.30
C VAL A 177 -10.72 5.08 6.59
N ILE A 178 -10.79 4.06 7.45
CA ILE A 178 -10.09 4.02 8.74
C ILE A 178 -8.56 4.13 8.54
N ILE A 179 -8.00 3.36 7.61
CA ILE A 179 -6.56 3.36 7.32
C ILE A 179 -6.13 4.71 6.74
N THR A 180 -6.93 5.30 5.85
CA THR A 180 -6.64 6.61 5.25
C THR A 180 -6.65 7.71 6.30
N LEU A 181 -7.64 7.73 7.18
CA LEU A 181 -7.71 8.68 8.30
C LEU A 181 -6.51 8.51 9.24
N ALA A 182 -6.17 7.28 9.61
CA ALA A 182 -4.98 6.99 10.41
C ALA A 182 -3.70 7.51 9.73
N LEU A 183 -3.55 7.30 8.42
CA LEU A 183 -2.41 7.80 7.66
C LEU A 183 -2.35 9.33 7.64
N ILE A 184 -3.47 10.01 7.41
CA ILE A 184 -3.55 11.48 7.42
C ILE A 184 -3.14 12.03 8.78
N LEU A 185 -3.64 11.45 9.88
CA LEU A 185 -3.28 11.87 11.24
C LEU A 185 -1.80 11.64 11.54
N MET A 186 -1.23 10.51 11.10
CA MET A 186 0.21 10.25 11.25
C MET A 186 1.07 11.24 10.45
N VAL A 187 0.71 11.52 9.20
CA VAL A 187 1.52 12.39 8.32
C VAL A 187 1.46 13.83 8.78
N THR A 188 0.27 14.33 9.11
CA THR A 188 0.08 15.74 9.55
C THR A 188 0.80 16.02 10.87
N SER A 189 0.65 15.15 11.87
CA SER A 189 1.34 15.24 13.16
C SER A 189 2.87 15.07 13.06
N SER A 190 3.37 14.40 12.01
CA SER A 190 4.80 14.19 11.77
C SER A 190 5.49 15.36 11.05
N THR A 191 4.75 16.41 10.70
CA THR A 191 5.32 17.65 10.13
C THR A 191 6.33 18.29 11.08
N GLU A 192 7.32 18.98 10.52
CA GLU A 192 8.40 19.56 11.33
C GLU A 192 7.90 20.57 12.37
N PHE A 193 6.89 21.35 12.01
CA PHE A 193 6.26 22.31 12.92
C PHE A 193 5.64 21.62 14.14
N ILE A 194 4.81 20.60 13.95
CA ILE A 194 4.16 19.90 15.08
C ILE A 194 5.19 19.09 15.87
N ARG A 195 6.06 18.34 15.21
CA ARG A 195 7.04 17.48 15.89
C ARG A 195 8.05 18.25 16.74
N ARG A 196 8.41 19.49 16.36
CA ARG A 196 9.35 20.33 17.13
C ARG A 196 8.70 21.02 18.34
N ASN A 197 7.42 21.40 18.23
CA ASN A 197 6.71 22.16 19.27
C ASN A 197 5.84 21.28 20.18
N TYR A 198 5.31 20.17 19.67
CA TYR A 198 4.36 19.27 20.32
C TYR A 198 4.77 17.81 20.13
N PHE A 199 5.90 17.44 20.70
CA PHE A 199 6.49 16.11 20.49
C PHE A 199 5.58 14.95 20.93
N GLU A 200 4.85 15.10 22.03
CA GLU A 200 3.91 14.08 22.52
C GLU A 200 2.78 13.82 21.51
N VAL A 201 2.22 14.87 20.89
CA VAL A 201 1.18 14.73 19.87
C VAL A 201 1.71 13.90 18.71
N PHE A 202 2.90 14.24 18.19
CA PHE A 202 3.58 13.42 17.19
C PHE A 202 3.73 11.97 17.66
N TRP A 203 4.25 11.74 18.87
CA TRP A 203 4.57 10.41 19.35
C TRP A 203 3.33 9.51 19.47
N TYR A 204 2.26 9.98 20.13
CA TYR A 204 1.05 9.20 20.32
C TYR A 204 0.30 8.95 19.01
N THR A 205 0.16 9.97 18.17
CA THR A 205 -0.53 9.82 16.88
C THR A 205 0.26 8.94 15.91
N HIS A 206 1.60 8.95 15.96
CA HIS A 206 2.41 8.08 15.11
C HIS A 206 2.23 6.59 15.44
N HIS A 207 1.75 6.22 16.64
CA HIS A 207 1.41 4.83 17.00
C HIS A 207 0.17 4.29 16.26
N LEU A 208 -0.59 5.14 15.58
CA LEU A 208 -1.65 4.72 14.66
C LEU A 208 -1.11 3.84 13.51
N PHE A 209 0.21 3.69 13.36
CA PHE A 209 0.81 2.70 12.46
C PHE A 209 0.28 1.27 12.75
N ILE A 210 -0.07 0.96 14.01
CA ILE A 210 -0.67 -0.33 14.38
C ILE A 210 -2.01 -0.53 13.67
N ILE A 211 -2.87 0.50 13.71
CA ILE A 211 -4.17 0.49 13.03
C ILE A 211 -3.97 0.43 11.51
N TYR A 212 -3.01 1.21 10.99
CA TYR A 212 -2.67 1.21 9.56
C TYR A 212 -2.28 -0.19 9.06
N PHE A 213 -1.36 -0.89 9.74
CA PHE A 213 -0.91 -2.22 9.31
C PHE A 213 -1.97 -3.30 9.51
N ALA A 214 -2.71 -3.27 10.63
CA ALA A 214 -3.81 -4.20 10.85
C ALA A 214 -4.90 -4.03 9.78
N GLY A 215 -5.28 -2.80 9.50
CA GLY A 215 -6.23 -2.47 8.45
C GLY A 215 -5.72 -2.90 7.07
N LEU A 216 -4.45 -2.67 6.73
CA LEU A 216 -3.89 -3.03 5.42
C LEU A 216 -3.97 -4.54 5.12
N VAL A 217 -3.84 -5.38 6.16
CA VAL A 217 -4.02 -6.85 6.05
C VAL A 217 -5.48 -7.20 5.78
N ILE A 218 -6.41 -6.53 6.45
CA ILE A 218 -7.85 -6.83 6.36
C ILE A 218 -8.50 -6.24 5.09
N HIS A 219 -8.03 -5.08 4.65
CA HIS A 219 -8.65 -4.25 3.61
C HIS A 219 -8.90 -5.00 2.30
N GLY A 220 -7.98 -5.88 1.91
CA GLY A 220 -8.10 -6.68 0.68
C GLY A 220 -8.90 -7.97 0.79
N ILE A 221 -9.26 -8.43 2.00
CA ILE A 221 -9.75 -9.80 2.24
C ILE A 221 -11.09 -10.08 1.54
N ALA A 222 -11.99 -9.10 1.49
CA ALA A 222 -13.32 -9.30 0.90
C ALA A 222 -13.30 -9.46 -0.63
N GLY A 223 -12.17 -9.19 -1.31
CA GLY A 223 -12.02 -9.51 -2.72
C GLY A 223 -13.03 -8.81 -3.65
N LEU A 224 -13.41 -7.57 -3.34
CA LEU A 224 -14.53 -6.86 -3.97
C LEU A 224 -14.41 -6.71 -5.48
N VAL A 225 -13.22 -6.39 -6.00
CA VAL A 225 -13.02 -6.34 -7.46
C VAL A 225 -12.59 -7.71 -7.96
N ARG A 226 -13.34 -8.19 -8.94
CA ARG A 226 -13.28 -9.53 -9.52
C ARG A 226 -12.84 -9.45 -10.98
N GLY A 227 -12.27 -10.54 -11.46
CA GLY A 227 -11.98 -10.78 -12.87
C GLY A 227 -12.56 -12.12 -13.30
N GLN A 228 -12.58 -12.39 -14.60
CA GLN A 228 -12.97 -13.69 -15.12
C GLN A 228 -12.03 -14.78 -14.59
N THR A 229 -12.59 -15.91 -14.16
CA THR A 229 -11.79 -17.06 -13.71
C THR A 229 -11.04 -17.67 -14.89
N GLU A 230 -9.89 -18.28 -14.63
CA GLU A 230 -9.06 -18.92 -15.67
C GLU A 230 -9.85 -20.01 -16.43
N LYS A 231 -10.59 -20.85 -15.71
CA LYS A 231 -11.50 -21.85 -16.30
C LYS A 231 -12.56 -21.23 -17.20
N SER A 232 -13.16 -20.10 -16.76
CA SER A 232 -14.14 -19.42 -17.58
C SER A 232 -13.53 -18.73 -18.79
N LEU A 233 -12.27 -18.29 -18.72
CA LEU A 233 -11.58 -17.64 -19.84
C LEU A 233 -11.30 -18.64 -20.97
N GLU A 234 -10.93 -19.88 -20.63
CA GLU A 234 -10.72 -20.97 -21.59
C GLU A 234 -12.00 -21.31 -22.35
N ASP A 235 -13.13 -21.38 -21.65
CA ASP A 235 -14.43 -21.72 -22.25
C ASP A 235 -15.14 -20.52 -22.90
N VAL A 236 -14.93 -19.30 -22.39
CA VAL A 236 -15.69 -18.09 -22.73
C VAL A 236 -14.73 -16.94 -23.02
N HIS A 237 -14.21 -16.88 -24.25
CA HIS A 237 -13.26 -15.85 -24.65
C HIS A 237 -13.93 -14.46 -24.76
N PRO A 238 -13.45 -13.41 -24.04
CA PRO A 238 -14.16 -12.14 -23.89
C PRO A 238 -14.49 -11.45 -25.21
N HIS A 239 -13.52 -11.36 -26.12
CA HIS A 239 -13.68 -10.69 -27.41
C HIS A 239 -14.70 -11.36 -28.35
N ARG A 240 -14.88 -12.67 -28.23
CA ARG A 240 -15.86 -13.43 -29.03
C ARG A 240 -17.24 -13.42 -28.36
N CYS A 241 -17.24 -13.59 -27.03
CA CYS A 241 -18.47 -13.86 -26.27
C CYS A 241 -19.17 -12.61 -25.73
N ALA A 242 -18.54 -11.44 -25.71
CA ALA A 242 -19.16 -10.21 -25.20
C ALA A 242 -20.43 -9.79 -25.94
N HIS A 243 -20.49 -9.99 -27.27
CA HIS A 243 -21.67 -9.64 -28.06
C HIS A 243 -22.88 -10.54 -27.77
N TYR A 244 -22.65 -11.80 -27.41
CA TYR A 244 -23.72 -12.75 -27.07
C TYR A 244 -24.42 -12.39 -25.76
N LEU A 245 -23.74 -11.70 -24.84
CA LEU A 245 -24.36 -11.18 -23.63
C LEU A 245 -25.42 -10.10 -23.91
N LEU A 246 -25.33 -9.42 -25.06
CA LEU A 246 -26.28 -8.37 -25.46
C LEU A 246 -27.50 -8.92 -26.22
N ARG A 247 -27.40 -10.15 -26.76
CA ARG A 247 -28.40 -10.74 -27.67
C ARG A 247 -28.99 -12.05 -27.14
N LYS A 248 -29.05 -12.23 -25.82
CA LYS A 248 -29.44 -13.49 -25.17
C LYS A 248 -30.85 -13.99 -25.55
N ASP A 249 -31.69 -13.14 -26.15
CA ASP A 249 -33.05 -13.45 -26.61
C ASP A 249 -33.14 -13.98 -28.06
N GLU A 250 -32.06 -14.00 -28.84
CA GLU A 250 -32.04 -14.60 -30.18
C GLU A 250 -31.73 -16.10 -30.10
N ASP A 251 -32.62 -16.92 -30.65
CA ASP A 251 -32.51 -18.39 -30.64
C ASP A 251 -31.19 -18.84 -31.28
N CYS A 252 -30.30 -19.31 -30.43
CA CYS A 252 -28.89 -19.39 -30.72
C CYS A 252 -28.61 -20.79 -31.32
N SER A 253 -28.79 -20.89 -32.63
CA SER A 253 -28.89 -22.18 -33.34
C SER A 253 -27.57 -22.97 -33.41
N HIS A 254 -26.41 -22.32 -33.50
CA HIS A 254 -25.10 -22.97 -33.42
C HIS A 254 -24.06 -21.94 -32.93
N ASP A 255 -23.29 -22.28 -31.87
CA ASP A 255 -22.16 -21.50 -31.33
C ASP A 255 -22.49 -20.44 -30.24
N CYS A 256 -23.20 -20.87 -29.19
CA CYS A 256 -23.59 -20.01 -28.06
C CYS A 256 -22.52 -19.95 -26.98
N CYS A 257 -22.10 -18.74 -26.64
CA CYS A 257 -21.22 -18.54 -25.49
C CYS A 257 -21.99 -18.73 -24.17
N LYS A 258 -21.38 -19.45 -23.23
CA LYS A 258 -21.87 -19.54 -21.84
C LYS A 258 -21.66 -18.21 -21.12
N ASP A 259 -22.41 -17.99 -20.03
CA ASP A 259 -22.20 -16.83 -19.17
C ASP A 259 -20.83 -16.89 -18.47
N PRO A 260 -20.02 -15.81 -18.51
CA PRO A 260 -18.71 -15.78 -17.86
C PRO A 260 -18.83 -15.90 -16.34
N GLU A 261 -17.82 -16.52 -15.73
CA GLU A 261 -17.73 -16.65 -14.28
C GLU A 261 -16.61 -15.78 -13.71
N PHE A 262 -16.89 -15.10 -12.61
CA PHE A 262 -15.98 -14.14 -12.02
C PHE A 262 -15.45 -14.62 -10.67
N GLY A 263 -14.15 -14.50 -10.46
CA GLY A 263 -13.44 -14.83 -9.21
C GLY A 263 -12.89 -13.58 -8.53
N SER A 264 -12.83 -13.60 -7.21
CA SER A 264 -12.15 -12.55 -6.44
C SER A 264 -10.64 -12.62 -6.63
N ILE A 265 -10.00 -11.45 -6.63
CA ILE A 265 -8.54 -11.37 -6.59
C ILE A 265 -8.11 -11.63 -5.15
N PRO A 266 -7.18 -12.57 -4.88
CA PRO A 266 -6.75 -12.87 -3.53
C PRO A 266 -6.07 -11.67 -2.87
N ALA A 267 -6.22 -11.58 -1.55
CA ALA A 267 -5.54 -10.57 -0.75
C ALA A 267 -4.04 -10.87 -0.69
N GLU A 268 -3.23 -9.94 -1.18
CA GLU A 268 -1.77 -10.09 -1.25
C GLU A 268 -1.03 -9.28 -0.18
N SER A 269 -1.66 -8.28 0.43
CA SER A 269 -0.99 -7.29 1.29
C SER A 269 -0.22 -7.93 2.46
N TRP A 270 -0.76 -9.00 3.06
CA TRP A 270 -0.12 -9.73 4.14
C TRP A 270 1.25 -10.31 3.73
N LYS A 271 1.42 -10.74 2.47
CA LYS A 271 2.70 -11.28 1.96
C LYS A 271 3.81 -10.24 1.99
N TRP A 272 3.46 -8.97 1.81
CA TRP A 272 4.41 -7.85 1.82
C TRP A 272 4.79 -7.42 3.23
N VAL A 273 3.82 -7.40 4.15
CA VAL A 273 4.02 -6.75 5.46
C VAL A 273 4.34 -7.73 6.59
N LEU A 274 4.09 -9.03 6.45
CA LEU A 274 4.29 -10.00 7.53
C LEU A 274 5.74 -10.04 8.02
N ALA A 275 6.70 -10.24 7.11
CA ALA A 275 8.12 -10.31 7.45
C ALA A 275 8.66 -9.02 8.11
N PRO A 276 8.43 -7.80 7.56
CA PRO A 276 8.90 -6.58 8.21
C PRO A 276 8.20 -6.29 9.54
N ILE A 277 6.92 -6.67 9.72
CA ILE A 277 6.24 -6.57 11.01
C ILE A 277 6.91 -7.47 12.05
N ILE A 278 7.16 -8.74 11.73
CA ILE A 278 7.82 -9.69 12.64
C ILE A 278 9.21 -9.15 13.03
N LEU A 279 9.98 -8.68 12.05
CA LEU A 279 11.30 -8.10 12.28
C LEU A 279 11.24 -6.87 13.18
N TYR A 280 10.25 -5.99 12.97
CA TYR A 280 10.04 -4.81 13.79
C TYR A 280 9.64 -5.17 15.22
N VAL A 281 8.73 -6.13 15.41
CA VAL A 281 8.34 -6.62 16.74
C VAL A 281 9.55 -7.17 17.50
N PHE A 282 10.38 -7.98 16.83
CA PHE A 282 11.62 -8.48 17.42
C PHE A 282 12.58 -7.33 17.80
N GLU A 283 12.75 -6.33 16.93
CA GLU A 283 13.55 -5.13 17.24
C GLU A 283 13.05 -4.39 18.48
N ARG A 284 11.73 -4.27 18.63
CA ARG A 284 11.09 -3.61 19.77
C ARG A 284 11.28 -4.40 21.06
N ILE A 285 11.13 -5.73 21.03
CA ILE A 285 11.40 -6.59 22.19
C ILE A 285 12.85 -6.43 22.65
N LEU A 286 13.82 -6.49 21.72
CA LEU A 286 15.23 -6.26 22.04
C LEU A 286 15.49 -4.88 22.64
N ARG A 287 14.82 -3.84 22.13
CA ARG A 287 14.95 -2.47 22.64
C ARG A 287 14.41 -2.36 24.07
N VAL A 288 13.25 -2.95 24.36
CA VAL A 288 12.66 -2.97 25.71
C VAL A 288 13.55 -3.74 26.68
N TRP A 289 14.10 -4.88 26.26
CA TRP A 289 15.03 -5.66 27.08
C TRP A 289 16.29 -4.85 27.43
N ARG A 290 16.90 -4.16 26.46
CA ARG A 290 18.07 -3.29 26.69
C ARG A 290 17.74 -2.06 27.54
N ALA A 291 16.53 -1.51 27.43
CA ALA A 291 16.10 -0.35 28.21
C ALA A 291 16.00 -0.63 29.72
N ARG A 292 15.93 -1.90 30.15
CA ARG A 292 15.96 -2.29 31.58
C ARG A 292 17.32 -2.09 32.24
N GLN A 293 18.36 -1.77 31.48
CA GLN A 293 19.69 -1.49 32.02
C GLN A 293 19.68 -0.16 32.79
N LYS A 294 19.98 -0.22 34.09
CA LYS A 294 20.09 0.98 34.93
C LYS A 294 21.31 1.79 34.52
N VAL A 295 21.09 3.05 34.18
CA VAL A 295 22.12 4.05 33.88
C VAL A 295 21.82 5.28 34.71
N VAL A 296 22.81 5.80 35.44
CA VAL A 296 22.68 6.97 36.30
C VAL A 296 23.37 8.15 35.62
N VAL A 297 22.70 9.30 35.51
CA VAL A 297 23.34 10.55 35.06
C VAL A 297 24.12 11.13 36.24
N THR A 298 25.44 11.26 36.11
CA THR A 298 26.32 11.73 37.19
C THR A 298 26.57 13.23 37.11
N LYS A 299 26.66 13.78 35.89
CA LYS A 299 26.94 15.19 35.66
C LYS A 299 26.31 15.66 34.36
N VAL A 300 25.86 16.92 34.37
CA VAL A 300 25.36 17.63 33.18
C VAL A 300 26.15 18.91 33.05
N VAL A 301 26.81 19.12 31.91
CA VAL A 301 27.62 20.32 31.65
C VAL A 301 27.12 21.01 30.40
N MET A 302 26.83 22.31 30.52
CA MET A 302 26.48 23.17 29.38
C MET A 302 27.75 23.84 28.87
N HIS A 303 28.11 23.56 27.63
CA HIS A 303 29.25 24.17 26.95
C HIS A 303 28.81 25.34 26.05
N PRO A 304 29.73 26.26 25.70
CA PRO A 304 29.49 27.24 24.64
C PRO A 304 29.05 26.58 23.32
N ALA A 305 28.46 27.36 22.42
CA ALA A 305 27.96 26.90 21.12
C ALA A 305 26.81 25.85 21.17
N ARG A 306 25.96 25.91 22.22
CA ARG A 306 24.76 25.05 22.37
C ARG A 306 25.09 23.55 22.43
N VAL A 307 26.19 23.21 23.10
CA VAL A 307 26.61 21.81 23.31
C VAL A 307 26.27 21.39 24.74
N LEU A 308 25.63 20.23 24.89
CA LEU A 308 25.29 19.60 26.16
C LEU A 308 26.15 18.35 26.34
N GLU A 309 26.94 18.29 27.41
CA GLU A 309 27.65 17.09 27.83
C GLU A 309 26.87 16.39 28.95
N LEU A 310 26.55 15.11 28.72
CA LEU A 310 25.90 14.24 29.70
C LEU A 310 26.88 13.14 30.11
N GLN A 311 27.30 13.16 31.38
CA GLN A 311 28.11 12.09 31.95
C GLN A 311 27.20 11.06 32.62
N MET A 312 27.41 9.79 32.29
CA MET A 312 26.55 8.70 32.73
C MET A 312 27.39 7.53 33.26
N GLN A 313 26.92 6.90 34.35
CA GLN A 313 27.52 5.69 34.91
C GLN A 313 26.61 4.48 34.63
N LYS A 314 27.21 3.43 34.06
CA LYS A 314 26.56 2.15 33.78
C LYS A 314 27.37 1.01 34.40
N LYS A 315 26.70 0.18 35.20
CA LYS A 315 27.34 -0.98 35.84
C LYS A 315 27.84 -1.96 34.78
N GLY A 316 29.12 -2.35 34.86
CA GLY A 316 29.74 -3.33 33.97
C GLY A 316 29.98 -2.85 32.54
N PHE A 317 29.96 -1.54 32.27
CA PHE A 317 30.35 -1.01 30.97
C PHE A 317 31.87 -1.15 30.76
N ARG A 318 32.26 -1.78 29.65
CA ARG A 318 33.64 -1.79 29.13
C ARG A 318 33.56 -1.24 27.72
N MET A 319 34.40 -0.25 27.41
CA MET A 319 34.56 0.24 26.05
C MET A 319 35.68 -0.60 25.43
N GLU A 320 35.36 -1.40 24.42
CA GLU A 320 36.35 -2.07 23.58
C GLU A 320 36.83 -1.14 22.46
#